data_AF-A0A7W9IGI2-F1
#
_entry.id   AF-A0A7W9IGI2-F1
#
_cell.length_a   1.000
_cell.length_b   1.000
_cell.length_c   1.000
_cell.angle_alpha   90.00
_cell.angle_beta   90.00
_cell.angle_gamma   90.00
#
_symmetry.space_group_name_H-M   'P 1'
#
loop_
_entity.id
_entity.type
_entity.pdbx_description
1 polymer ?
#
loop_
_entity_poly.entity_id
_entity_poly.type
_entity_poly.pdbx_seq_one_letter_code
_entity_poly.pdbx_strand_id
1 'polypeptide(L)'
;MKWVPWLGAVLLVAGLGAGVLSGVALSRASETRERIDSSLQRASELISEAETVKETDPAKYEELLAEARRSTNFAELDQQEYFTQSDGGWYLAGGAGAGVIGGTVLLAVYRFRIVPRQRMAQWQAPQQPGMWPPAV
;
A
#
# COMPACT_ATOMS: atom_id res chain seq x y z
N MET A 1 2.32 28.23 -14.91
CA MET A 1 3.02 27.30 -14.02
C MET A 1 2.35 27.10 -12.64
N LYS A 2 1.14 27.62 -12.36
CA LYS A 2 0.48 27.49 -11.04
C LYS A 2 -0.14 26.11 -10.75
N TRP A 3 -0.31 25.29 -11.79
CA TRP A 3 -0.97 23.97 -11.70
C TRP A 3 -0.05 22.86 -11.20
N VAL A 4 1.26 23.00 -11.38
CA VAL A 4 2.28 22.02 -10.96
C VAL A 4 2.25 21.76 -9.44
N PRO A 5 2.25 22.77 -8.55
CA PRO A 5 2.17 22.51 -7.12
C PRO A 5 0.85 21.87 -6.69
N TRP A 6 -0.25 22.18 -7.38
CA TRP A 6 -1.55 21.56 -7.10
C TRP A 6 -1.56 20.08 -7.50
N LEU A 7 -1.03 19.74 -8.68
CA LEU A 7 -0.83 18.34 -9.12
C LEU A 7 0.06 17.54 -8.16
N GLY A 8 1.16 18.13 -7.67
CA GLY A 8 2.04 17.48 -6.70
C GLY A 8 1.36 17.21 -5.36
N ALA A 9 0.54 18.15 -4.88
CA ALA A 9 -0.24 17.98 -3.66
C ALA A 9 -1.32 16.89 -3.80
N VAL A 10 -2.03 16.86 -4.94
CA VAL A 10 -3.05 15.84 -5.23
C VAL A 10 -2.42 14.44 -5.29
N LEU A 11 -1.26 14.29 -5.94
CA LEU A 11 -0.53 13.01 -5.99
C LEU A 11 -0.09 12.52 -4.61
N LEU A 12 0.33 13.43 -3.73
CA LEU A 12 0.70 13.12 -2.36
C LEU A 12 -0.50 12.64 -1.53
N VAL A 13 -1.63 13.35 -1.62
CA VAL A 13 -2.85 12.99 -0.87
C VAL A 13 -3.41 11.66 -1.37
N ALA A 14 -3.45 11.46 -2.70
CA ALA A 14 -3.87 10.19 -3.28
C ALA A 14 -2.92 9.04 -2.91
N GLY A 15 -1.61 9.29 -2.91
CA GLY A 15 -0.60 8.31 -2.52
C GLY A 15 -0.71 7.90 -1.04
N LEU A 16 -0.89 8.86 -0.14
CA LEU A 16 -1.09 8.58 1.29
C LEU A 16 -2.41 7.83 1.55
N GLY A 17 -3.49 8.23 0.88
CA GLY A 17 -4.79 7.53 0.99
C GLY A 17 -4.71 6.09 0.51
N ALA A 18 -4.08 5.84 -0.64
CA ALA A 18 -3.83 4.50 -1.13
C ALA A 18 -2.93 3.68 -0.19
N GLY A 19 -1.95 4.32 0.46
CA GLY A 19 -1.06 3.65 1.42
C GLY A 19 -1.81 3.16 2.66
N VAL A 20 -2.73 3.96 3.21
CA VAL A 20 -3.58 3.55 4.34
C VAL A 20 -4.49 2.38 3.94
N LEU A 21 -5.13 2.47 2.78
CA LEU A 21 -6.01 1.40 2.28
C LEU A 21 -5.23 0.10 2.00
N SER A 22 -4.02 0.21 1.47
CA SER A 22 -3.11 -0.93 1.28
C SER A 22 -2.76 -1.61 2.59
N GLY A 23 -2.42 -0.84 3.63
CA GLY A 23 -2.13 -1.38 4.97
C GLY A 23 -3.31 -2.17 5.56
N VAL A 24 -4.53 -1.67 5.40
CA VAL A 24 -5.75 -2.35 5.86
C VAL A 24 -6.05 -3.63 5.05
N ALA A 25 -5.85 -3.59 3.73
CA ALA A 25 -6.03 -4.77 2.88
C ALA A 25 -5.02 -5.87 3.23
N LEU A 26 -3.75 -5.51 3.41
CA LEU A 26 -2.68 -6.44 3.77
C LEU A 26 -2.85 -7.00 5.20
N SER A 27 -3.35 -6.20 6.16
CA SER A 27 -3.63 -6.70 7.51
C SER A 27 -4.77 -7.72 7.53
N ARG A 28 -5.82 -7.51 6.73
CA ARG A 28 -6.90 -8.48 6.58
C ARG A 28 -6.43 -9.75 5.87
N ALA A 29 -5.57 -9.61 4.86
CA ALA A 29 -4.95 -10.76 4.22
C ALA A 29 -4.15 -11.61 5.23
N SER A 30 -3.39 -11.01 6.15
CA SER A 30 -2.69 -11.79 7.19
C SER A 30 -3.63 -12.57 8.12
N GLU A 31 -4.77 -12.00 8.50
CA GLU A 31 -5.78 -12.71 9.31
C GLU A 31 -6.41 -13.88 8.53
N THR A 32 -6.68 -13.70 7.23
CA THR A 32 -7.19 -14.78 6.38
C THR A 32 -6.16 -15.90 6.21
N ARG A 33 -4.86 -15.58 6.15
CA ARG A 33 -3.79 -16.58 6.08
C ARG A 33 -3.72 -17.49 7.30
N GLU A 34 -3.85 -16.93 8.50
CA GLU A 34 -3.88 -17.72 9.74
C GLU A 34 -5.08 -18.68 9.79
N ARG A 35 -6.23 -18.26 9.26
CA ARG A 35 -7.42 -19.11 9.14
C ARG A 35 -7.19 -20.26 8.16
N ILE A 36 -6.59 -20.00 7.01
CA ILE A 36 -6.22 -21.02 6.02
C ILE A 36 -5.29 -22.07 6.66
N ASP A 37 -4.21 -21.64 7.31
CA ASP A 37 -3.27 -22.57 7.96
C ASP A 37 -3.96 -23.43 9.02
N SER A 38 -4.84 -22.85 9.84
CA SER A 38 -5.61 -23.62 10.84
C SER A 38 -6.57 -24.65 10.21
N SER A 39 -7.20 -24.30 9.08
CA SER A 39 -8.14 -25.17 8.36
C SER A 39 -7.41 -26.32 7.64
N LEU A 40 -6.23 -26.04 7.07
CA LEU A 40 -5.37 -27.05 6.45
C LEU A 40 -4.78 -28.01 7.49
N GLN A 41 -4.39 -27.49 8.65
CA GLN A 41 -3.89 -28.32 9.75
C GLN A 41 -4.98 -29.30 10.23
N ARG A 42 -6.21 -28.82 10.42
CA ARG A 42 -7.36 -29.65 10.78
C ARG A 42 -7.74 -30.66 9.71
N ALA A 43 -7.66 -30.30 8.43
CA ALA A 43 -7.87 -31.23 7.33
C ALA A 43 -6.80 -32.34 7.29
N SER A 44 -5.54 -31.99 7.57
CA SER A 44 -4.44 -32.96 7.68
C SER A 44 -4.64 -33.94 8.83
N GLU A 45 -5.13 -33.48 9.98
CA GLU A 45 -5.46 -34.35 11.13
C GLU A 45 -6.59 -35.32 10.79
N LEU A 46 -7.65 -34.86 10.12
CA LEU A 46 -8.76 -35.71 9.68
C LEU A 46 -8.32 -36.77 8.66
N ILE A 47 -7.41 -36.42 7.74
CA ILE A 47 -6.85 -37.38 6.77
C ILE A 47 -5.99 -38.42 7.48
N SER A 48 -5.16 -37.97 8.43
CA SER A 48 -4.36 -38.86 9.28
C SER A 48 -5.24 -39.83 10.07
N GLU A 49 -6.33 -39.33 10.66
CA GLU A 49 -7.27 -40.17 11.40
C GLU A 49 -7.96 -41.17 10.46
N ALA A 50 -8.41 -40.72 9.29
CA ALA A 50 -9.00 -41.58 8.27
C ALA A 50 -8.05 -42.73 7.90
N GLU A 51 -6.76 -42.46 7.65
CA GLU A 51 -5.78 -43.49 7.32
C GLU A 51 -5.64 -44.56 8.40
N THR A 52 -5.77 -44.20 9.69
CA THR A 52 -5.69 -45.19 10.79
C THR A 52 -6.89 -46.12 10.85
N VAL A 53 -8.06 -45.68 10.39
CA VAL A 53 -9.31 -46.47 10.41
C VAL A 53 -9.63 -47.13 9.07
N LYS A 54 -8.83 -46.89 8.03
CA LYS A 54 -9.08 -47.36 6.66
C LYS A 54 -9.27 -48.88 6.54
N GLU A 55 -8.50 -49.65 7.29
CA GLU A 55 -8.56 -51.12 7.23
C GLU A 55 -9.56 -51.73 8.23
N THR A 56 -9.89 -50.99 9.30
CA THR A 56 -10.73 -51.47 10.40
C THR A 56 -12.18 -51.04 10.27
N ASP A 57 -12.46 -49.88 9.68
CA ASP A 57 -13.80 -49.34 9.46
C ASP A 57 -13.86 -48.47 8.19
N PRO A 58 -14.16 -49.09 7.02
CA PRO A 58 -14.20 -48.37 5.75
C PRO A 58 -15.35 -47.36 5.64
N ALA A 59 -16.43 -47.52 6.41
CA ALA A 59 -17.54 -46.56 6.42
C ALA A 59 -17.11 -45.26 7.13
N LYS A 60 -16.42 -45.40 8.27
CA LYS A 60 -15.86 -44.27 9.02
C LYS A 60 -14.72 -43.58 8.25
N TYR A 61 -13.94 -44.33 7.47
CA TYR A 61 -12.94 -43.79 6.56
C TYR A 61 -13.56 -42.84 5.52
N GLU A 62 -14.64 -43.25 4.84
CA GLU A 62 -15.29 -42.39 3.85
C GLU A 62 -15.90 -41.13 4.47
N GLU A 63 -16.45 -41.23 5.67
CA GLU A 63 -16.99 -40.09 6.42
C GLU A 63 -15.90 -39.06 6.76
N LEU A 64 -14.78 -39.51 7.34
CA LEU A 64 -13.64 -38.65 7.68
C LEU A 64 -13.02 -38.00 6.43
N LEU A 65 -12.98 -38.72 5.31
CA LEU A 65 -12.45 -38.21 4.05
C LEU A 65 -13.39 -37.19 3.40
N ALA A 66 -14.71 -37.37 3.55
CA ALA A 66 -15.71 -36.39 3.13
C ALA A 66 -15.65 -35.10 3.97
N GLU A 67 -15.45 -35.21 5.29
CA GLU A 67 -15.25 -34.09 6.22
C GLU A 67 -13.95 -33.32 5.89
N ALA A 68 -12.87 -34.06 5.64
CA ALA A 68 -11.58 -33.49 5.24
C ALA A 68 -11.69 -32.74 3.90
N ARG A 69 -12.37 -33.30 2.90
CA ARG A 69 -12.67 -32.64 1.61
C ARG A 69 -13.47 -31.38 1.78
N ARG A 70 -14.47 -31.39 2.67
CA ARG A 70 -15.29 -30.20 2.95
C ARG A 70 -14.43 -29.09 3.56
N SER A 71 -13.53 -29.45 4.49
CA SER A 71 -12.58 -28.51 5.11
C SER A 71 -11.56 -27.95 4.11
N THR A 72 -11.06 -28.77 3.19
CA THR A 72 -10.14 -28.31 2.13
C THR A 72 -10.82 -27.38 1.12
N ASN A 73 -12.08 -27.63 0.76
CA ASN A 73 -12.83 -26.72 -0.11
C ASN A 73 -13.03 -25.33 0.53
N PHE A 74 -13.24 -25.26 1.85
CA PHE A 74 -13.29 -23.97 2.55
C PHE A 74 -11.93 -23.27 2.55
N ALA A 75 -10.85 -24.03 2.79
CA ALA A 75 -9.50 -23.50 2.73
C ALA A 75 -9.15 -22.94 1.34
N GLU A 76 -9.58 -23.60 0.26
CA GLU A 76 -9.36 -23.17 -1.12
C GLU A 76 -10.12 -21.87 -1.46
N LEU A 77 -11.36 -21.75 -1.00
CA LEU A 77 -12.14 -20.50 -1.13
C LEU A 77 -11.47 -19.35 -0.37
N ASP A 78 -11.05 -19.59 0.87
CA ASP A 78 -10.34 -18.59 1.66
C ASP A 78 -8.99 -18.23 1.03
N GLN A 79 -8.33 -19.17 0.35
CA GLN A 79 -7.08 -18.94 -0.37
C GLN A 79 -7.27 -18.04 -1.60
N GLN A 80 -8.36 -18.19 -2.36
CA GLN A 80 -8.69 -17.28 -3.46
C GLN A 80 -9.01 -15.86 -2.96
N GLU A 81 -9.75 -15.76 -1.86
CA GLU A 81 -10.04 -14.48 -1.19
C GLU A 81 -8.73 -13.81 -0.73
N TYR A 82 -7.82 -14.58 -0.12
CA TYR A 82 -6.49 -14.12 0.29
C TYR A 82 -5.67 -13.58 -0.88
N PHE A 83 -5.59 -14.32 -2.00
CA PHE A 83 -4.84 -13.88 -3.18
C PHE A 83 -5.41 -12.58 -3.76
N THR A 84 -6.75 -12.48 -3.83
CA THR A 84 -7.41 -11.28 -4.35
C THR A 84 -7.15 -10.06 -3.47
N GLN A 85 -7.19 -10.22 -2.13
CA GLN A 85 -6.91 -9.14 -1.18
C GLN A 85 -5.42 -8.77 -1.13
N SER A 86 -4.53 -9.75 -1.22
CA SER A 86 -3.08 -9.59 -1.31
C SER A 86 -2.69 -8.78 -2.55
N ASP A 87 -3.15 -9.20 -3.73
CA ASP A 87 -2.81 -8.55 -5.00
C ASP A 87 -3.36 -7.12 -5.02
N GLY A 88 -4.63 -6.93 -4.62
CA GLY A 88 -5.21 -5.60 -4.47
C GLY A 88 -4.43 -4.71 -3.50
N GLY A 89 -3.99 -5.27 -2.37
CA GLY A 89 -3.14 -4.59 -1.38
C GLY A 89 -1.80 -4.15 -1.95
N TRP A 90 -1.12 -5.01 -2.71
CA TRP A 90 0.16 -4.69 -3.37
C TRP A 90 0.03 -3.67 -4.49
N TYR A 91 -1.03 -3.73 -5.30
CA TYR A 91 -1.30 -2.69 -6.31
C TYR A 91 -1.53 -1.32 -5.67
N LEU A 92 -2.28 -1.27 -4.57
CA LEU A 92 -2.48 -0.05 -3.80
C LEU A 92 -1.17 0.43 -3.14
N ALA A 93 -0.31 -0.48 -2.65
CA ALA A 93 1.00 -0.13 -2.11
C ALA A 93 1.92 0.48 -3.18
N GLY A 94 1.97 -0.14 -4.37
CA GLY A 94 2.76 0.34 -5.50
C GLY A 94 2.29 1.70 -6.00
N GLY A 95 0.97 1.88 -6.13
CA GLY A 95 0.36 3.16 -6.48
C GLY A 95 0.59 4.24 -5.42
N ALA A 96 0.53 3.88 -4.14
CA ALA A 96 0.83 4.76 -3.01
C ALA A 96 2.27 5.27 -3.06
N GLY A 97 3.24 4.37 -3.24
CA GLY A 97 4.65 4.71 -3.38
C GLY A 97 4.91 5.64 -4.56
N ALA A 98 4.34 5.32 -5.73
CA ALA A 98 4.47 6.14 -6.93
C ALA A 98 3.85 7.54 -6.74
N GLY A 99 2.69 7.65 -6.09
CA GLY A 99 2.02 8.92 -5.80
C GLY A 99 2.80 9.80 -4.83
N VAL A 100 3.32 9.23 -3.73
CA VAL A 100 4.11 9.96 -2.73
C VAL A 100 5.45 10.42 -3.32
N ILE A 101 6.18 9.55 -4.00
CA ILE A 101 7.48 9.87 -4.63
C ILE A 101 7.26 10.88 -5.78
N GLY A 102 6.29 10.64 -6.65
CA GLY A 102 5.96 11.52 -7.75
C GLY A 102 5.54 12.92 -7.28
N GLY A 103 4.65 12.99 -6.28
CA GLY A 103 4.18 14.26 -5.71
C GLY A 103 5.28 15.05 -5.02
N THR A 104 6.14 14.40 -4.23
CA THR A 104 7.28 15.06 -3.56
C THR A 104 8.31 15.58 -4.56
N VAL A 105 8.67 14.80 -5.59
CA VAL A 105 9.60 15.23 -6.64
C VAL A 105 9.04 16.41 -7.42
N LEU A 106 7.75 16.39 -7.79
CA LEU A 106 7.12 17.46 -8.55
C LEU A 106 7.12 18.79 -7.76
N LEU A 107 6.83 18.72 -6.45
CA LEU A 107 6.86 19.86 -5.55
C LEU A 107 8.28 20.39 -5.33
N ALA A 108 9.27 19.50 -5.18
CA ALA A 108 10.67 19.88 -5.04
C ALA A 108 11.18 20.59 -6.31
N VAL A 109 10.91 20.04 -7.50
CA VAL A 109 11.31 20.67 -8.77
C VAL A 109 10.67 22.05 -8.93
N TYR A 110 9.39 22.20 -8.59
CA TYR A 110 8.73 23.51 -8.58
C TYR A 110 9.42 24.50 -7.63
N ARG A 111 9.72 24.06 -6.40
CA ARG A 111 10.37 24.85 -5.36
C ARG A 111 11.76 25.33 -5.76
N PHE A 112 12.59 24.45 -6.31
CA PHE A 112 14.00 24.74 -6.61
C PHE A 112 14.21 25.42 -7.96
N ARG A 113 13.36 25.13 -8.96
CA ARG A 113 13.57 25.62 -10.33
C ARG A 113 12.84 26.93 -10.62
N ILE A 114 11.70 27.20 -9.97
CA ILE A 114 10.85 28.37 -10.26
C ILE A 114 10.97 29.46 -9.17
N VAL A 115 11.30 29.09 -7.93
CA VAL A 115 11.48 30.04 -6.81
C VAL A 115 12.94 30.31 -6.41
N PRO A 116 13.88 30.66 -7.32
CA PRO A 116 15.16 31.24 -6.89
C PRO A 116 15.35 32.75 -7.18
N ARG A 117 14.36 33.50 -7.69
CA ARG A 117 14.59 34.90 -8.13
C ARG A 117 14.01 36.05 -7.30
N GLN A 118 13.21 35.80 -6.25
CA GLN A 118 12.62 36.92 -5.50
C GLN A 118 13.51 37.51 -4.38
N ARG A 119 14.56 36.81 -3.93
CA ARG A 119 15.42 37.32 -2.84
C ARG A 119 16.57 38.22 -3.28
N MET A 120 16.89 38.30 -4.57
CA MET A 120 17.99 39.17 -5.06
C MET A 120 17.51 40.53 -5.57
N ALA A 121 16.22 40.72 -5.85
CA ALA A 121 15.69 42.01 -6.31
C ALA A 121 15.54 43.06 -5.19
N GLN A 122 15.68 42.69 -3.92
CA GLN A 122 15.58 43.62 -2.79
C GLN A 122 16.92 44.33 -2.44
N TRP A 123 18.03 43.94 -3.09
CA TRP A 123 19.37 44.52 -2.85
C TRP A 123 19.84 45.48 -3.95
N GLN A 124 19.00 45.79 -4.95
CA GLN A 124 19.32 46.73 -6.02
C GLN A 124 18.19 47.74 -6.22
N ALA A 125 18.02 48.64 -5.26
CA ALA A 125 17.49 49.97 -5.55
C ALA A 125 18.69 50.93 -5.67
N PRO A 126 19.05 51.40 -6.87
CA PRO A 126 20.11 52.38 -7.03
C PRO A 126 19.56 53.75 -6.62
N GLN A 127 20.04 54.32 -5.52
CA GLN A 127 19.94 55.77 -5.35
C GLN A 127 21.12 56.41 -6.10
N GLN A 128 20.77 57.10 -7.19
CA GLN A 128 21.66 57.80 -8.10
C GLN A 128 22.34 59.03 -7.45
N PRO A 129 23.41 59.56 -8.09
CA PRO A 129 24.34 60.53 -7.54
C PRO A 129 23.93 62.00 -7.77
N GLY A 130 24.46 62.89 -6.93
CA GLY A 130 24.30 64.35 -7.00
C GLY A 130 23.35 64.88 -5.92
N MET A 131 23.57 65.99 -5.24
CA MET A 131 24.35 67.20 -5.56
C MET A 131 24.67 67.89 -4.21
N TRP A 132 25.89 68.41 -4.05
CA TRP A 132 26.22 69.29 -2.93
C TRP A 132 25.46 70.62 -3.04
N PRO A 133 25.23 71.31 -1.91
CA PRO A 133 25.49 72.75 -1.89
C PRO A 133 26.50 73.15 -0.80
N PRO A 134 27.20 74.30 -0.96
CA PRO A 134 28.22 74.78 -0.03
C PRO A 134 27.61 75.63 1.10
N ALA A 135 28.41 75.82 2.15
CA ALA A 135 28.48 76.96 3.09
C ALA A 135 28.37 76.58 4.57
N VAL A 136 29.51 76.59 5.27
CA VAL A 136 29.83 77.51 6.38
C VAL A 136 31.30 77.86 6.30
#